data_AF-A0A523T0W5-F1
#
_entry.id   AF-A0A523T0W5-F1
#
_cell.length_a   1.000
_cell.length_b   1.000
_cell.length_c   1.000
_cell.angle_alpha   90.00
_cell.angle_beta   90.00
_cell.angle_gamma   90.00
#
_symmetry.space_group_name_H-M   'P 1'
#
loop_
_entity.id
_entity.type
_entity.pdbx_description
1 polymer ?
#
loop_
_entity_poly.entity_id
_entity_poly.type
_entity_poly.pdbx_seq_one_letter_code
_entity_poly.pdbx_strand_id
1 'polypeptide(L)'
;MLEAGRHPNIKLLAYSEVTSVTGKQGNFTVKVLKKARFVDEKECTACGKCIEKCPKKVPNEFELGLDKRKSIYLYFPQGIPAVVTIDKENCLFFATGKCRVCERFCEKKCIDFEQKDEVVTLNPGAIIVATGFDMFDPSHLTQYGYGKYKNVITALEYERLICAFGPKGGELLRPSDEKHAEVIGYIQCVGSRSVKDNKYCSSVCCMHATKEAMLAREHDPKAESFIFYTDFRAFGKGFQKYIRRGEQEYGIKYIRSRVAEITEDKEQNPIIWYEDTESRTVKNMKVDLVVLSTALIPKIDAPILAKILDVKIDEYGFIKTDPFDPTDTTKPGVFAAGYCQAPLDIPECVAQASAAAQRAAEVVLPKAVSRSSQKSQDCKTRSRRKTKV
;
A
#
# COMPACT_ATOMS: atom_id res chain seq x y z
N MET A 1 -7.80 0.59 11.83
CA MET A 1 -6.61 1.19 12.49
C MET A 1 -6.92 1.79 13.86
N LEU A 2 -7.96 2.62 14.03
CA LEU A 2 -8.31 3.21 15.34
C LEU A 2 -8.55 2.15 16.42
N GLU A 3 -9.28 1.08 16.09
CA GLU A 3 -9.53 -0.05 16.98
C GLU A 3 -8.21 -0.73 17.39
N ALA A 4 -7.34 -1.06 16.44
CA ALA A 4 -6.04 -1.67 16.72
C ALA A 4 -5.16 -0.80 17.62
N GLY A 5 -5.19 0.53 17.44
CA GLY A 5 -4.43 1.48 18.26
C GLY A 5 -4.93 1.63 19.71
N ARG A 6 -6.17 1.19 20.01
CA ARG A 6 -6.78 1.24 21.35
C ARG A 6 -7.03 -0.13 21.97
N HIS A 7 -6.69 -1.20 21.26
CA HIS A 7 -7.04 -2.54 21.69
C HIS A 7 -6.13 -3.01 22.86
N PRO A 8 -6.70 -3.52 23.97
CA PRO A 8 -5.92 -3.85 25.17
C PRO A 8 -4.88 -4.97 24.94
N ASN A 9 -5.13 -5.85 23.97
CA ASN A 9 -4.22 -6.96 23.62
C ASN A 9 -3.31 -6.65 22.42
N ILE A 10 -3.30 -5.43 21.89
CA ILE A 10 -2.43 -5.04 20.77
C ILE A 10 -1.49 -3.94 21.25
N LYS A 11 -0.19 -4.21 21.22
CA LYS A 11 0.85 -3.21 21.44
C LYS A 11 1.33 -2.69 20.09
N LEU A 12 0.91 -1.48 19.72
CA LEU A 12 1.37 -0.81 18.51
C LEU A 12 2.76 -0.20 18.72
N LEU A 13 3.74 -0.62 17.91
CA LEU A 13 5.10 -0.06 17.88
C LEU A 13 5.29 0.72 16.57
N ALA A 14 4.60 1.85 16.43
CA ALA A 14 4.72 2.68 15.22
C ALA A 14 6.10 3.36 15.16
N TYR A 15 6.59 3.66 13.95
CA TYR A 15 7.94 4.20 13.71
C TYR A 15 9.04 3.30 14.31
N SER A 16 8.85 2.00 14.13
CA SER A 16 9.78 0.95 14.58
C SER A 16 10.03 -0.06 13.46
N GLU A 17 11.19 -0.70 13.46
CA GLU A 17 11.58 -1.70 12.47
C GLU A 17 12.15 -2.95 13.14
N VAL A 18 11.85 -4.12 12.60
CA VAL A 18 12.43 -5.39 13.06
C VAL A 18 13.86 -5.50 12.55
N THR A 19 14.82 -5.71 13.44
CA THR A 19 16.25 -5.77 13.10
C THR A 19 16.84 -7.18 13.18
N SER A 20 16.29 -8.05 14.03
CA SER A 20 16.70 -9.45 14.08
C SER A 20 15.57 -10.35 14.56
N VAL A 21 15.47 -11.55 13.98
CA VAL A 21 14.63 -12.63 14.48
C VAL A 21 15.46 -13.89 14.65
N THR A 22 15.44 -14.46 15.85
CA THR A 22 16.05 -15.76 16.15
C THR A 22 15.04 -16.67 16.84
N GLY A 23 15.37 -17.95 16.96
CA GLY A 23 14.48 -18.95 17.54
C GLY A 23 13.64 -19.68 16.50
N LYS A 24 12.58 -20.33 16.98
CA LYS A 24 11.74 -21.25 16.20
C LYS A 24 10.28 -21.08 16.60
N GLN A 25 9.38 -21.69 15.82
CA GLN A 25 7.95 -21.74 16.10
C GLN A 25 7.65 -21.96 17.59
N GLY A 26 6.82 -21.09 18.18
CA GLY A 26 6.44 -21.11 19.58
C GLY A 26 7.41 -20.40 20.54
N ASN A 27 8.64 -20.10 20.11
CA ASN A 27 9.65 -19.41 20.92
C ASN A 27 10.62 -18.62 20.03
N PHE A 28 10.16 -17.48 19.51
CA PHE A 28 11.01 -16.52 18.81
C PHE A 28 11.55 -15.47 19.78
N THR A 29 12.71 -14.92 19.45
CA THR A 29 13.22 -13.68 20.05
C THR A 29 13.38 -12.67 18.93
N VAL A 30 12.66 -11.56 19.05
CA VAL A 30 12.58 -10.50 18.04
C VAL A 30 13.14 -9.21 18.64
N LYS A 31 14.14 -8.62 17.97
CA LYS A 31 14.63 -7.28 18.29
C LYS A 31 13.97 -6.27 17.37
N VAL A 32 13.41 -5.23 17.97
CA VAL A 32 12.73 -4.13 17.28
C VAL A 32 13.44 -2.84 17.62
N LEU A 33 13.93 -2.13 16.61
CA LEU A 33 14.47 -0.78 16.75
C LEU A 33 13.31 0.20 16.71
N LYS A 34 13.00 0.80 17.86
CA LYS A 34 12.06 1.91 17.98
C LYS A 34 12.84 3.20 17.74
N LYS A 35 12.55 3.87 16.62
CA LYS A 35 13.25 5.10 16.22
C LYS A 35 12.81 6.27 17.10
N ALA A 36 13.74 7.15 17.43
CA ALA A 36 13.45 8.38 18.16
C ALA A 36 12.59 9.32 17.30
N ARG A 37 11.42 9.70 17.83
CA ARG A 37 10.58 10.76 17.23
C ARG A 37 11.06 12.15 17.59
N PHE A 38 11.95 12.26 18.58
CA PHE A 38 12.34 13.46 19.31
C PHE A 38 11.17 14.15 20.00
N VAL A 39 10.16 13.35 20.36
CA VAL A 39 8.91 13.77 20.97
C VAL A 39 8.44 12.68 21.93
N ASP A 40 8.04 13.05 23.14
CA ASP A 40 7.39 12.16 24.08
C ASP A 40 5.97 11.84 23.59
N GLU A 41 5.77 10.57 23.20
CA GLU A 41 4.52 10.06 22.68
C GLU A 41 3.37 10.12 23.68
N LYS A 42 3.64 10.11 24.99
CA LYS A 42 2.59 10.11 26.02
C LYS A 42 2.00 11.49 26.26
N GLU A 43 2.85 12.52 26.19
CA GLU A 43 2.47 13.90 26.48
C GLU A 43 2.03 14.65 25.21
N CYS A 44 2.39 14.15 24.02
CA CYS A 44 2.01 14.77 22.77
C CYS A 44 0.51 14.68 22.51
N THR A 45 -0.12 15.83 22.26
CA THR A 45 -1.55 15.93 21.92
C THR A 45 -1.82 16.10 20.41
N ALA A 46 -0.78 16.10 19.58
CA ALA A 46 -0.85 16.38 18.14
C ALA A 46 -1.62 17.66 17.75
N CYS A 47 -1.57 18.71 18.58
CA CYS A 47 -2.28 19.97 18.33
C CYS A 47 -1.78 20.79 17.12
N GLY A 48 -0.65 20.42 16.49
CA GLY A 48 -0.17 21.05 15.25
C GLY A 48 0.59 22.37 15.38
N LYS A 49 0.52 23.08 16.52
CA LYS A 49 1.21 24.38 16.74
C LYS A 49 2.71 24.34 16.40
N CYS A 50 3.40 23.26 16.75
CA CYS A 50 4.82 23.10 16.46
C CYS A 50 5.13 22.92 14.97
N ILE A 51 4.21 22.33 14.21
CA ILE A 51 4.27 22.16 12.75
C ILE A 51 4.14 23.53 12.08
N GLU A 52 3.10 24.29 12.43
CA GLU A 52 2.82 25.62 11.86
C GLU A 52 4.03 26.56 11.96
N LYS A 53 4.70 26.55 13.12
CA LYS A 53 5.82 27.47 13.41
C LYS A 53 7.17 26.98 12.88
N CYS A 54 7.27 25.73 12.42
CA CYS A 54 8.54 25.21 11.89
C CYS A 54 8.92 25.95 10.59
N PRO A 55 10.13 26.55 10.51
CA PRO A 55 10.52 27.33 9.33
C PRO A 55 10.93 26.46 8.14
N LYS A 56 11.46 25.26 8.37
CA LYS A 56 11.98 24.38 7.32
C LYS A 56 10.83 23.65 6.62
N LYS A 57 10.87 23.69 5.28
CA LYS A 57 9.98 22.93 4.38
C LYS A 57 10.77 21.79 3.73
N VAL A 58 10.15 20.62 3.62
CA VAL A 58 10.70 19.36 3.09
C VAL A 58 9.66 18.75 2.17
N PRO A 59 10.03 18.13 1.03
CA PRO A 59 9.08 17.35 0.23
C PRO A 59 8.32 16.35 1.10
N ASN A 60 7.02 16.23 0.89
CA ASN A 60 6.18 15.34 1.69
C ASN A 60 6.07 13.96 1.04
N GLU A 61 6.61 12.94 1.70
CA GLU A 61 6.67 11.58 1.18
C GLU A 61 5.28 10.94 1.09
N PHE A 62 4.36 11.29 2.00
CA PHE A 62 2.98 10.80 1.98
C PHE A 62 2.19 11.36 0.78
N GLU A 63 2.50 12.61 0.39
CA GLU A 63 1.92 13.27 -0.78
C GLU A 63 2.78 13.11 -2.03
N LEU A 64 3.74 12.17 -2.03
CA LEU A 64 4.63 11.88 -3.16
C LEU A 64 5.41 13.09 -3.69
N GLY A 65 5.70 14.07 -2.84
CA GLY A 65 6.42 15.29 -3.20
C GLY A 65 5.57 16.35 -3.93
N LEU A 66 4.26 16.13 -4.08
CA LEU A 66 3.32 17.11 -4.65
C LEU A 66 3.17 18.37 -3.79
N ASP A 67 3.43 18.25 -2.48
CA ASP A 67 3.54 19.38 -1.58
C ASP A 67 4.78 19.29 -0.67
N LYS A 68 4.85 20.23 0.28
CA LYS A 68 5.94 20.33 1.24
C LYS A 68 5.38 20.26 2.66
N ARG A 69 5.84 19.26 3.41
CA ARG A 69 5.67 19.20 4.87
C ARG A 69 6.75 20.01 5.58
N LYS A 70 6.67 20.01 6.91
CA LYS A 70 7.67 20.61 7.81
C LYS A 70 8.59 19.54 8.37
N SER A 71 9.73 19.94 8.95
CA SER A 71 10.64 18.99 9.61
C SER A 71 10.02 18.33 10.84
N ILE A 72 9.11 19.01 11.55
CA ILE A 72 8.24 18.38 12.55
C ILE A 72 6.85 18.21 11.92
N TYR A 73 6.32 16.99 11.91
CA TYR A 73 5.16 16.66 11.10
C TYR A 73 4.32 15.52 11.69
N LEU A 74 3.06 15.44 11.28
CA LEU A 74 2.27 14.20 11.32
C LEU A 74 2.42 13.52 9.97
N TYR A 75 2.52 12.19 9.94
CA TYR A 75 2.67 11.46 8.68
C TYR A 75 1.45 11.67 7.74
N PHE A 76 0.25 11.67 8.32
CA PHE A 76 -0.99 12.13 7.69
C PHE A 76 -2.01 12.52 8.79
N PRO A 77 -3.07 13.28 8.48
CA PRO A 77 -3.95 13.84 9.51
C PRO A 77 -4.64 12.82 10.42
N GLN A 78 -5.01 11.64 9.89
CA GLN A 78 -5.65 10.55 10.64
C GLN A 78 -4.65 9.47 11.10
N GLY A 79 -3.36 9.80 11.16
CA GLY A 79 -2.29 8.91 11.59
C GLY A 79 -2.48 8.39 13.00
N ILE A 80 -2.23 7.09 13.21
CA ILE A 80 -2.30 6.44 14.52
C ILE A 80 -0.94 5.78 14.81
N PRO A 81 -0.28 6.10 15.95
CA PRO A 81 -0.69 7.06 16.96
C PRO A 81 -0.66 8.50 16.44
N ALA A 82 -1.54 9.36 16.96
CA ALA A 82 -1.59 10.77 16.65
C ALA A 82 -0.47 11.50 17.40
N VAL A 83 0.77 11.31 16.95
CA VAL A 83 1.99 11.90 17.53
C VAL A 83 2.86 12.46 16.42
N VAL A 84 3.38 13.67 16.64
CA VAL A 84 4.32 14.31 15.70
C VAL A 84 5.70 13.68 15.76
N THR A 85 6.40 13.70 14.64
CA THR A 85 7.79 13.23 14.52
C THR A 85 8.66 14.36 14.01
N ILE A 86 9.88 14.48 14.54
CA ILE A 86 10.93 15.35 13.98
C ILE A 86 11.80 14.52 13.03
N ASP A 87 11.81 14.92 11.77
CA ASP A 87 12.76 14.46 10.77
C ASP A 87 14.16 15.00 11.09
N LYS A 88 15.01 14.12 11.60
CA LYS A 88 16.38 14.46 12.01
C LYS A 88 17.22 15.01 10.87
N GLU A 89 17.09 14.44 9.68
CA GLU A 89 17.95 14.75 8.53
C GLU A 89 17.70 16.17 8.02
N ASN A 90 16.45 16.61 8.06
CA ASN A 90 16.07 17.93 7.56
C ASN A 90 15.95 19.01 8.65
N CYS A 91 15.93 18.65 9.93
CA CYS A 91 15.70 19.58 11.02
C CYS A 91 16.90 20.52 11.26
N LEU A 92 16.63 21.83 11.32
CA LEU A 92 17.65 22.85 11.55
C LEU A 92 18.31 22.77 12.94
N PHE A 93 17.64 22.18 13.94
CA PHE A 93 18.28 21.95 15.25
C PHE A 93 19.45 20.98 15.11
N PHE A 94 19.25 19.83 14.47
CA PHE A 94 20.31 18.84 14.29
C PHE A 94 21.38 19.30 13.31
N ALA A 95 21.03 20.15 12.33
CA ALA A 95 22.00 20.71 11.40
C ALA A 95 22.88 21.83 12.00
N THR A 96 22.33 22.68 12.89
CA THR A 96 23.02 23.92 13.35
C THR A 96 23.17 24.07 14.87
N GLY A 97 22.45 23.26 15.65
CA GLY A 97 22.36 23.33 17.12
C GLY A 97 21.51 24.48 17.67
N LYS A 98 20.95 25.36 16.83
CA LYS A 98 20.34 26.63 17.29
C LYS A 98 18.82 26.68 17.27
N CYS A 99 18.16 26.04 16.31
CA CYS A 99 16.72 26.18 16.12
C CYS A 99 15.92 25.44 17.20
N ARG A 100 15.18 26.15 18.06
CA ARG A 100 14.31 25.57 19.10
C ARG A 100 12.86 26.06 19.01
N VAL A 101 12.41 26.42 17.81
CA VAL A 101 11.09 27.04 17.60
C VAL A 101 9.96 26.10 18.02
N CYS A 102 9.99 24.84 17.57
CA CYS A 102 8.96 23.86 17.91
C CYS A 102 8.84 23.63 19.43
N GLU A 103 9.97 23.60 20.15
CA GLU A 103 10.03 23.46 21.62
C GLU A 103 9.37 24.65 22.32
N ARG A 104 9.66 25.88 21.88
CA ARG A 104 9.08 27.12 22.45
C ARG A 104 7.56 27.18 22.33
N PHE A 105 6.99 26.66 21.25
CA PHE A 105 5.54 26.68 21.00
C PHE A 105 4.82 25.42 21.48
N CYS A 106 5.54 24.45 22.06
CA CYS A 106 4.95 23.25 22.62
C CYS A 106 4.51 23.50 24.07
N GLU A 107 3.22 23.72 24.30
CA GLU A 107 2.65 23.95 25.65
C GLU A 107 2.89 22.78 26.60
N LYS A 108 2.84 21.55 26.07
CA LYS A 108 3.10 20.31 26.82
C LYS A 108 4.58 20.04 27.07
N LYS A 109 5.49 20.80 26.44
CA LYS A 109 6.95 20.61 26.53
C LYS A 109 7.38 19.16 26.26
N CYS A 110 6.72 18.51 25.31
CA CYS A 110 6.94 17.10 24.97
C CYS A 110 8.01 16.91 23.88
N ILE A 111 8.80 17.93 23.53
CA ILE A 111 9.85 17.82 22.51
C ILE A 111 11.16 17.52 23.22
N ASP A 112 11.82 16.45 22.79
CA ASP A 112 13.06 15.96 23.37
C ASP A 112 14.07 15.65 22.26
N PHE A 113 15.00 16.58 22.03
CA PHE A 113 16.05 16.41 21.02
C PHE A 113 17.15 15.42 21.44
N GLU A 114 17.20 15.02 22.72
CA GLU A 114 18.18 14.07 23.25
C GLU A 114 17.66 12.63 23.20
N GLN A 115 16.40 12.43 22.85
CA GLN A 115 15.79 11.10 22.66
C GLN A 115 16.66 10.25 21.71
N LYS A 116 16.95 9.02 22.14
CA LYS A 116 17.72 8.04 21.36
C LYS A 116 16.83 6.90 20.92
N ASP A 117 17.26 6.24 19.86
CA ASP A 117 16.63 5.00 19.42
C ASP A 117 16.71 3.95 20.54
N GLU A 118 15.65 3.17 20.68
CA GLU A 118 15.51 2.14 21.70
C GLU A 118 15.41 0.76 21.03
N VAL A 119 16.15 -0.22 21.54
CA VAL A 119 16.01 -1.62 21.09
C VAL A 119 15.11 -2.38 22.05
N VAL A 120 13.91 -2.70 21.59
CA VAL A 120 12.92 -3.48 22.34
C VAL A 120 13.07 -4.95 21.96
N THR A 121 13.13 -5.83 22.97
CA THR A 121 13.15 -7.29 22.74
C THR A 121 11.77 -7.87 23.05
N LEU A 122 11.21 -8.62 22.10
CA LEU A 122 9.91 -9.29 22.18
C LEU A 122 10.10 -10.80 22.02
N ASN A 123 9.25 -11.59 22.67
CA ASN A 123 9.29 -13.05 22.56
C ASN A 123 7.96 -13.63 22.03
N PRO A 124 7.62 -13.40 20.74
CA PRO A 124 6.37 -13.91 20.18
C PRO A 124 6.45 -15.42 19.89
N GLY A 125 5.29 -16.10 19.95
CA GLY A 125 5.19 -17.51 19.54
C GLY A 125 5.02 -17.70 18.03
N ALA A 126 4.52 -16.69 17.32
CA ALA A 126 4.34 -16.67 15.87
C ALA A 126 4.57 -15.27 15.31
N ILE A 127 4.91 -15.17 14.03
CA ILE A 127 5.17 -13.93 13.31
C ILE A 127 4.29 -13.89 12.05
N ILE A 128 3.67 -12.75 11.76
CA ILE A 128 2.92 -12.53 10.51
C ILE A 128 3.57 -11.36 9.76
N VAL A 129 3.92 -11.58 8.50
CA VAL A 129 4.47 -10.58 7.58
C VAL A 129 3.33 -9.98 6.78
N ALA A 130 3.13 -8.67 6.89
CA ALA A 130 2.10 -7.92 6.17
C ALA A 130 2.63 -6.56 5.72
N THR A 131 3.82 -6.55 5.10
CA THR A 131 4.56 -5.32 4.76
C THR A 131 4.08 -4.62 3.49
N GLY A 132 3.11 -5.20 2.79
CA GLY A 132 2.49 -4.58 1.62
C GLY A 132 3.39 -4.55 0.38
N PHE A 133 3.42 -3.41 -0.30
CA PHE A 133 4.05 -3.21 -1.60
C PHE A 133 4.70 -1.82 -1.70
N ASP A 134 5.51 -1.61 -2.73
CA ASP A 134 5.98 -0.30 -3.18
C ASP A 134 5.44 0.02 -4.59
N MET A 135 5.46 1.30 -4.97
CA MET A 135 5.09 1.73 -6.32
C MET A 135 6.26 1.55 -7.28
N PHE A 136 5.98 1.06 -8.48
CA PHE A 136 6.95 1.07 -9.57
C PHE A 136 7.22 2.50 -10.05
N ASP A 137 8.50 2.88 -10.16
CA ASP A 137 8.93 4.15 -10.75
C ASP A 137 8.99 4.05 -12.28
N PRO A 138 8.10 4.73 -13.02
CA PRO A 138 8.07 4.66 -14.47
C PRO A 138 9.05 5.63 -15.15
N SER A 139 9.93 6.33 -14.43
CA SER A 139 10.83 7.35 -14.99
C SER A 139 11.72 6.83 -16.12
N HIS A 140 12.13 5.56 -16.07
CA HIS A 140 12.95 4.95 -17.13
C HIS A 140 12.13 4.53 -18.36
N LEU A 141 10.79 4.48 -18.27
CA LEU A 141 9.88 4.25 -19.39
C LEU A 141 9.68 5.56 -20.16
N THR A 142 10.77 6.01 -20.80
CA THR A 142 10.85 7.32 -21.48
C THR A 142 9.76 7.58 -22.50
N GLN A 143 9.19 6.52 -23.10
CA GLN A 143 8.07 6.63 -24.03
C GLN A 143 6.80 7.22 -23.39
N TYR A 144 6.64 7.13 -22.07
CA TYR A 144 5.50 7.73 -21.36
C TYR A 144 5.81 9.14 -20.84
N GLY A 145 7.08 9.56 -20.83
CA GLY A 145 7.46 10.93 -20.49
C GLY A 145 7.22 11.33 -19.03
N TYR A 146 7.07 10.38 -18.11
CA TYR A 146 6.99 10.66 -16.67
C TYR A 146 8.25 11.39 -16.18
N GLY A 147 8.07 12.43 -15.36
CA GLY A 147 9.15 13.33 -14.91
C GLY A 147 9.63 14.34 -15.96
N LYS A 148 9.35 14.13 -17.25
CA LYS A 148 9.61 15.09 -18.33
C LYS A 148 8.41 16.01 -18.56
N TYR A 149 7.23 15.43 -18.76
CA TYR A 149 5.99 16.16 -18.98
C TYR A 149 5.26 16.33 -17.66
N LYS A 150 4.97 17.58 -17.28
CA LYS A 150 4.38 17.88 -15.96
C LYS A 150 3.00 17.27 -15.78
N ASN A 151 2.23 17.17 -16.87
CA ASN A 151 0.87 16.63 -16.86
C ASN A 151 0.81 15.11 -17.07
N VAL A 152 1.94 14.41 -16.92
CA VAL A 152 1.97 12.94 -16.84
C VAL A 152 2.28 12.57 -15.40
N ILE A 153 1.28 12.02 -14.71
CA ILE A 153 1.36 11.62 -13.31
C ILE A 153 1.11 10.12 -13.16
N THR A 154 1.50 9.55 -12.03
CA THR A 154 1.12 8.19 -11.62
C THR A 154 -0.29 8.17 -11.02
N ALA A 155 -0.91 6.99 -11.02
CA ALA A 155 -2.20 6.76 -10.38
C ALA A 155 -2.17 7.10 -8.87
N LEU A 156 -1.06 6.85 -8.16
CA LEU A 156 -1.00 7.21 -6.75
C LEU A 156 -0.88 8.73 -6.53
N GLU A 157 -0.19 9.46 -7.41
CA GLU A 157 -0.23 10.93 -7.38
C GLU A 157 -1.64 11.46 -7.65
N TYR A 158 -2.37 10.85 -8.59
CA TYR A 158 -3.78 11.14 -8.81
C TYR A 158 -4.60 10.96 -7.52
N GLU A 159 -4.43 9.83 -6.82
CA GLU A 159 -5.12 9.58 -5.54
C GLU A 159 -4.82 10.66 -4.50
N ARG A 160 -3.58 11.16 -4.46
CA ARG A 160 -3.22 12.26 -3.57
C ARG A 160 -3.93 13.56 -3.96
N LEU A 161 -3.94 13.91 -5.25
CA LEU A 161 -4.57 15.14 -5.76
C LEU A 161 -6.08 15.18 -5.50
N ILE A 162 -6.80 14.08 -5.81
CA ILE A 162 -8.25 14.01 -5.65
C ILE A 162 -8.70 13.74 -4.21
N CYS A 163 -7.77 13.46 -3.29
CA CYS A 163 -8.10 13.31 -1.88
C CYS A 163 -8.52 14.67 -1.29
N ALA A 164 -9.65 14.72 -0.60
CA ALA A 164 -10.12 15.93 0.08
C ALA A 164 -9.13 16.48 1.13
N PHE A 165 -8.31 15.62 1.75
CA PHE A 165 -7.22 16.01 2.65
C PHE A 165 -5.85 16.07 1.97
N GLY A 166 -5.82 15.89 0.65
CA GLY A 166 -4.61 15.98 -0.17
C GLY A 166 -4.17 17.42 -0.43
N PRO A 167 -3.07 17.60 -1.16
CA PRO A 167 -2.40 18.89 -1.32
C PRO A 167 -3.22 19.92 -2.11
N LYS A 168 -4.22 19.47 -2.88
CA LYS A 168 -5.11 20.30 -3.68
C LYS A 168 -6.56 20.27 -3.19
N GLY A 169 -6.81 19.76 -1.98
CA GLY A 169 -8.15 19.79 -1.37
C GLY A 169 -9.22 18.99 -2.12
N GLY A 170 -8.83 18.00 -2.93
CA GLY A 170 -9.74 17.20 -3.75
C GLY A 170 -9.95 17.73 -5.17
N GLU A 171 -9.30 18.84 -5.54
CA GLU A 171 -9.36 19.35 -6.92
C GLU A 171 -8.30 18.71 -7.81
N LEU A 172 -8.74 18.12 -8.92
CA LEU A 172 -7.86 17.53 -9.92
C LEU A 172 -7.29 18.60 -10.85
N LEU A 173 -6.24 19.27 -10.35
CA LEU A 173 -5.55 20.33 -11.06
C LEU A 173 -4.32 19.81 -11.82
N ARG A 174 -4.14 20.29 -13.05
CA ARG A 174 -2.97 20.03 -13.89
C ARG A 174 -1.70 20.54 -13.20
N PRO A 175 -0.63 19.73 -13.07
CA PRO A 175 0.61 20.20 -12.44
C PRO A 175 1.35 21.29 -13.22
N SER A 176 1.07 21.46 -14.53
CA SER A 176 1.71 22.49 -15.35
C SER A 176 1.22 23.91 -15.05
N ASP A 177 -0.09 24.11 -14.88
CA ASP A 177 -0.74 25.42 -14.85
C ASP A 177 -1.88 25.56 -13.83
N GLU A 178 -2.10 24.54 -12.99
CA GLU A 178 -3.12 24.49 -11.95
C GLU A 178 -4.57 24.67 -12.43
N LYS A 179 -4.86 24.45 -13.72
CA LYS A 179 -6.24 24.39 -14.22
C LYS A 179 -6.84 23.01 -14.03
N HIS A 180 -8.17 22.94 -13.98
CA HIS A 180 -8.89 21.67 -13.95
C HIS A 180 -8.53 20.81 -15.18
N ALA A 181 -8.29 19.52 -14.95
CA ALA A 181 -8.13 18.54 -16.02
C ALA A 181 -9.51 18.04 -16.46
N GLU A 182 -10.01 18.54 -17.60
CA GLU A 182 -11.31 18.14 -18.13
C GLU A 182 -11.20 16.89 -19.02
N VAL A 183 -10.09 16.69 -19.73
CA VAL A 183 -9.86 15.49 -20.57
C VAL A 183 -8.72 14.66 -19.99
N ILE A 184 -9.01 13.43 -19.54
CA ILE A 184 -8.05 12.60 -18.81
C ILE A 184 -7.84 11.25 -19.51
N GLY A 185 -6.57 10.90 -19.75
CA GLY A 185 -6.17 9.60 -20.29
C GLY A 185 -5.52 8.71 -19.24
N TYR A 186 -6.05 7.51 -19.02
CA TYR A 186 -5.52 6.51 -18.10
C TYR A 186 -4.80 5.41 -18.87
N ILE A 187 -3.53 5.13 -18.51
CA ILE A 187 -2.69 4.16 -19.22
C ILE A 187 -2.53 2.93 -18.35
N GLN A 188 -3.09 1.80 -18.79
CA GLN A 188 -3.01 0.55 -18.05
C GLN A 188 -1.66 -0.16 -18.25
N CYS A 189 -1.34 -1.05 -17.30
CA CYS A 189 -0.19 -1.95 -17.36
C CYS A 189 1.17 -1.24 -17.46
N VAL A 190 1.32 -0.04 -16.86
CA VAL A 190 2.59 0.67 -16.88
C VAL A 190 3.56 -0.04 -15.94
N GLY A 191 4.58 -0.70 -16.49
CA GLY A 191 5.53 -1.51 -15.73
C GLY A 191 5.03 -2.91 -15.34
N SER A 192 3.77 -3.26 -15.61
CA SER A 192 3.22 -4.62 -15.43
C SER A 192 3.08 -5.33 -16.77
N ARG A 193 3.03 -6.67 -16.77
CA ARG A 193 2.92 -7.50 -17.99
C ARG A 193 3.96 -7.10 -19.04
N SER A 194 5.15 -6.71 -18.57
CA SER A 194 6.30 -6.31 -19.38
C SER A 194 7.36 -7.40 -19.27
N VAL A 195 7.92 -7.80 -20.41
CA VAL A 195 9.02 -8.77 -20.43
C VAL A 195 10.31 -8.17 -19.84
N LYS A 196 10.47 -6.85 -19.98
CA LYS A 196 11.66 -6.10 -19.52
C LYS A 196 11.56 -5.73 -18.04
N ASP A 197 10.35 -5.45 -17.57
CA ASP A 197 10.07 -4.99 -16.20
C ASP A 197 9.41 -6.12 -15.41
N ASN A 198 8.15 -5.95 -14.98
CA ASN A 198 7.43 -6.97 -14.23
C ASN A 198 6.57 -7.84 -15.17
N LYS A 199 6.87 -9.14 -15.22
CA LYS A 199 6.15 -10.12 -16.06
C LYS A 199 4.74 -10.45 -15.55
N TYR A 200 4.45 -10.14 -14.29
CA TYR A 200 3.15 -10.38 -13.67
C TYR A 200 2.18 -9.20 -13.88
N CYS A 201 0.90 -9.43 -13.56
CA CYS A 201 -0.12 -8.41 -13.49
C CYS A 201 -0.27 -7.93 -12.05
N SER A 202 -0.38 -6.61 -11.83
CA SER A 202 -0.58 -6.05 -10.48
C SER A 202 -2.03 -6.14 -9.97
N SER A 203 -2.90 -6.93 -10.62
CA SER A 203 -4.30 -7.27 -10.22
C SER A 203 -5.32 -6.12 -10.06
N VAL A 204 -4.94 -4.98 -9.48
CA VAL A 204 -5.84 -3.91 -9.06
C VAL A 204 -5.95 -2.75 -10.07
N CYS A 205 -5.02 -2.66 -11.01
CA CYS A 205 -4.88 -1.46 -11.87
C CYS A 205 -6.06 -1.17 -12.77
N CYS A 206 -6.74 -2.20 -13.28
CA CYS A 206 -7.96 -2.01 -14.07
C CYS A 206 -9.10 -1.41 -13.23
N MET A 207 -9.20 -1.83 -11.96
CA MET A 207 -10.30 -1.43 -11.09
C MET A 207 -10.08 -0.03 -10.52
N HIS A 208 -8.87 0.29 -10.04
CA HIS A 208 -8.62 1.64 -9.52
C HIS A 208 -8.65 2.69 -10.62
N ALA A 209 -8.22 2.40 -11.86
CA ALA A 209 -8.37 3.34 -12.97
C ALA A 209 -9.85 3.66 -13.29
N THR A 210 -10.74 2.67 -13.23
CA THR A 210 -12.18 2.91 -13.35
C THR A 210 -12.69 3.77 -12.19
N LYS A 211 -12.25 3.49 -10.96
CA LYS A 211 -12.63 4.27 -9.78
C LYS A 211 -12.16 5.71 -9.90
N GLU A 212 -10.91 5.93 -10.27
CA GLU A 212 -10.32 7.25 -10.50
C GLU A 212 -11.13 8.00 -11.57
N ALA A 213 -11.37 7.38 -12.73
CA ALA A 213 -12.17 7.99 -13.79
C ALA A 213 -13.60 8.37 -13.35
N MET A 214 -14.25 7.53 -12.53
CA MET A 214 -15.55 7.88 -11.94
C MET A 214 -15.44 9.07 -10.99
N LEU A 215 -14.44 9.06 -10.10
CA LEU A 215 -14.21 10.14 -9.14
C LEU A 215 -13.92 11.47 -9.83
N ALA A 216 -13.18 11.48 -10.95
CA ALA A 216 -12.96 12.68 -11.76
C ALA A 216 -14.30 13.31 -12.16
N ARG A 217 -15.25 12.50 -12.65
CA ARG A 217 -16.58 12.93 -13.05
C ARG A 217 -17.46 13.37 -11.87
N GLU A 218 -17.29 12.77 -10.69
CA GLU A 218 -18.01 13.17 -9.48
C GLU A 218 -17.55 14.54 -8.94
N HIS A 219 -16.25 14.84 -9.05
CA HIS A 219 -15.68 16.12 -8.63
C HIS A 219 -15.89 17.22 -9.69
N ASP A 220 -15.81 16.85 -10.98
CA ASP A 220 -16.08 17.75 -12.10
C ASP A 220 -17.00 17.05 -13.14
N PRO A 221 -18.28 17.46 -13.24
CA PRO A 221 -19.22 16.92 -14.22
C PRO A 221 -18.82 17.14 -15.69
N LYS A 222 -17.80 17.95 -15.98
CA LYS A 222 -17.28 18.11 -17.34
C LYS A 222 -16.19 17.09 -17.68
N ALA A 223 -15.59 16.44 -16.69
CA ALA A 223 -14.47 15.54 -16.91
C ALA A 223 -14.85 14.37 -17.86
N GLU A 224 -14.06 14.19 -18.91
CA GLU A 224 -14.11 13.07 -19.84
C GLU A 224 -12.92 12.15 -19.61
N SER A 225 -13.19 10.87 -19.37
CA SER A 225 -12.16 9.88 -19.04
C SER A 225 -12.03 8.81 -20.12
N PHE A 226 -10.79 8.54 -20.52
CA PHE A 226 -10.42 7.55 -21.53
C PHE A 226 -9.43 6.56 -20.93
N ILE A 227 -9.77 5.27 -20.90
CA ILE A 227 -8.91 4.22 -20.32
C ILE A 227 -8.34 3.35 -21.42
N PHE A 228 -7.02 3.40 -21.60
CA PHE A 228 -6.28 2.64 -22.61
C PHE A 228 -5.77 1.32 -22.04
N TYR A 229 -6.29 0.20 -22.53
CA TYR A 229 -6.05 -1.13 -21.95
C TYR A 229 -5.79 -2.23 -22.98
N THR A 230 -5.07 -3.29 -22.60
CA THR A 230 -4.91 -4.50 -23.43
C THR A 230 -6.00 -5.53 -23.15
N ASP A 231 -6.09 -5.97 -21.89
CA ASP A 231 -7.17 -6.81 -21.37
C ASP A 231 -7.66 -6.19 -20.07
N PHE A 232 -8.97 -6.03 -19.93
CA PHE A 232 -9.56 -5.44 -18.73
C PHE A 232 -9.88 -6.55 -17.72
N ARG A 233 -9.20 -6.56 -16.57
CA ARG A 233 -9.28 -7.65 -15.60
C ARG A 233 -10.24 -7.32 -14.46
N ALA A 234 -11.45 -7.89 -14.54
CA ALA A 234 -12.57 -7.61 -13.65
C ALA A 234 -13.07 -8.88 -12.92
N PHE A 235 -12.16 -9.58 -12.22
CA PHE A 235 -12.43 -10.93 -11.71
C PHE A 235 -13.12 -10.99 -10.34
N GLY A 236 -13.16 -9.89 -9.58
CA GLY A 236 -13.82 -9.81 -8.28
C GLY A 236 -15.34 -9.74 -8.35
N LYS A 237 -16.01 -10.05 -7.23
CA LYS A 237 -17.48 -10.00 -7.14
C LYS A 237 -17.98 -8.58 -7.41
N GLY A 238 -18.77 -8.43 -8.47
CA GLY A 238 -19.35 -7.15 -8.86
C GLY A 238 -18.45 -6.25 -9.71
N PHE A 239 -17.20 -6.65 -9.99
CA PHE A 239 -16.25 -5.82 -10.76
C PHE A 239 -16.73 -5.57 -12.19
N GLN A 240 -17.30 -6.59 -12.85
CA GLN A 240 -17.90 -6.39 -14.18
C GLN A 240 -19.06 -5.40 -14.16
N LYS A 241 -19.88 -5.40 -13.09
CA LYS A 241 -20.97 -4.42 -12.93
C LYS A 241 -20.41 -3.02 -12.71
N TYR A 242 -19.31 -2.92 -11.96
CA TYR A 242 -18.62 -1.65 -11.70
C TYR A 242 -18.08 -1.01 -12.99
N ILE A 243 -17.50 -1.80 -13.90
CA ILE A 243 -17.05 -1.32 -15.22
C ILE A 243 -18.23 -0.88 -16.08
N ARG A 244 -19.30 -1.67 -16.14
CA ARG A 244 -20.52 -1.30 -16.87
C ARG A 244 -21.11 -0.01 -16.33
N ARG A 245 -21.09 0.18 -15.01
CA ARG A 245 -21.51 1.43 -14.37
C ARG A 245 -20.61 2.59 -14.80
N GLY A 246 -19.30 2.41 -14.81
CA GLY A 246 -18.35 3.40 -15.31
C GLY A 246 -18.64 3.84 -16.75
N GLU A 247 -18.94 2.89 -17.63
CA GLU A 247 -19.31 3.18 -19.02
C GLU A 247 -20.69 3.88 -19.13
N GLN A 248 -21.73 3.31 -18.50
CA GLN A 248 -23.12 3.70 -18.71
C GLN A 248 -23.55 4.95 -17.93
N GLU A 249 -23.09 5.10 -16.68
CA GLU A 249 -23.49 6.20 -15.80
C GLU A 249 -22.46 7.34 -15.80
N TYR A 250 -21.18 7.04 -16.00
CA TYR A 250 -20.07 8.01 -15.91
C TYR A 250 -19.44 8.35 -17.27
N GLY A 251 -19.86 7.68 -18.35
CA GLY A 251 -19.40 7.99 -19.71
C GLY A 251 -17.94 7.64 -19.97
N ILE A 252 -17.35 6.73 -19.18
CA ILE A 252 -15.94 6.33 -19.34
C ILE A 252 -15.78 5.57 -20.65
N LYS A 253 -14.82 6.01 -21.47
CA LYS A 253 -14.50 5.38 -22.76
C LYS A 253 -13.34 4.40 -22.59
N TYR A 254 -13.63 3.11 -22.71
CA TYR A 254 -12.62 2.05 -22.64
C TYR A 254 -12.06 1.77 -24.04
N ILE A 255 -10.78 2.09 -24.26
CA ILE A 255 -10.12 1.94 -25.56
C ILE A 255 -9.15 0.77 -25.49
N ARG A 256 -9.44 -0.28 -26.27
CA ARG A 256 -8.54 -1.43 -26.35
C ARG A 256 -7.31 -1.07 -27.18
N SER A 257 -6.23 -0.76 -26.48
CA SER A 257 -4.95 -0.38 -27.04
C SER A 257 -3.80 -0.55 -26.05
N ARG A 258 -2.58 -0.72 -26.58
CA ARG A 258 -1.35 -0.49 -25.83
C ARG A 258 -0.72 0.80 -26.37
N VAL A 259 -0.68 1.83 -25.53
CA VAL A 259 -0.10 3.13 -25.88
C VAL A 259 1.37 2.98 -26.23
N ALA A 260 1.75 3.53 -27.39
CA ALA A 260 3.08 3.45 -27.94
C ALA A 260 3.99 4.50 -27.29
N GLU A 261 3.55 5.77 -27.32
CA GLU A 261 4.28 6.89 -26.73
C GLU A 261 3.35 8.03 -26.33
N ILE A 262 3.88 8.93 -25.51
CA ILE A 262 3.27 10.20 -25.14
C ILE A 262 4.22 11.30 -25.60
N THR A 263 3.66 12.28 -26.32
CA THR A 263 4.35 13.52 -26.67
C THR A 263 3.66 14.71 -26.00
N GLU A 264 4.20 15.91 -26.12
CA GLU A 264 3.63 17.13 -25.54
C GLU A 264 3.49 18.20 -26.64
N ASP A 265 2.36 18.92 -26.64
CA ASP A 265 2.14 20.04 -27.55
C ASP A 265 2.83 21.34 -27.07
N LYS A 266 2.67 22.43 -27.82
CA LYS A 266 3.25 23.73 -27.45
C LYS A 266 2.63 24.35 -26.18
N GLU A 267 1.46 23.88 -25.76
CA GLU A 267 0.69 24.35 -24.60
C GLU A 267 0.86 23.44 -23.37
N GLN A 268 1.84 22.51 -23.40
CA GLN A 268 2.10 21.53 -22.33
C GLN A 268 0.96 20.52 -22.11
N ASN A 269 0.16 20.26 -23.13
CA ASN A 269 -0.85 19.20 -23.11
C ASN A 269 -0.23 17.89 -23.64
N PRO A 270 -0.37 16.77 -22.92
CA PRO A 270 0.02 15.47 -23.42
C PRO A 270 -0.79 15.05 -24.65
N ILE A 271 -0.13 14.39 -25.59
CA ILE A 271 -0.73 13.72 -26.75
C ILE A 271 -0.38 12.24 -26.66
N ILE A 272 -1.41 11.40 -26.54
CA ILE A 272 -1.29 9.94 -26.43
C ILE A 272 -1.31 9.36 -27.84
N TRP A 273 -0.25 8.64 -28.24
CA TRP A 273 -0.18 7.90 -29.50
C TRP A 273 -0.45 6.42 -29.27
N TYR A 274 -1.46 5.89 -29.95
CA TYR A 274 -1.95 4.53 -29.66
C TYR A 274 -2.53 3.86 -30.90
N GLU A 275 -2.43 2.53 -30.96
CA GLU A 275 -3.10 1.72 -31.99
C GLU A 275 -4.52 1.40 -31.55
N ASP A 276 -5.52 1.86 -32.29
CA ASP A 276 -6.90 1.45 -32.06
C ASP A 276 -7.14 0.08 -32.71
N THR A 277 -7.34 -0.94 -31.88
CA THR A 277 -7.49 -2.33 -32.35
C THR A 277 -8.81 -2.59 -33.09
N GLU A 278 -9.81 -1.73 -32.94
CA GLU A 278 -11.09 -1.85 -33.67
C GLU A 278 -10.94 -1.34 -35.09
N SER A 279 -10.37 -0.14 -35.25
CA SER A 279 -10.15 0.46 -36.57
C SER A 279 -8.85 0.01 -37.25
N ARG A 280 -7.94 -0.64 -36.50
CA ARG A 280 -6.60 -1.06 -36.96
C ARG A 280 -5.77 0.09 -37.52
N THR A 281 -5.90 1.26 -36.89
CA THR A 281 -5.16 2.47 -37.28
C THR A 281 -4.44 3.07 -36.09
N VAL A 282 -3.31 3.72 -36.35
CA VAL A 282 -2.64 4.55 -35.35
C VAL A 282 -3.41 5.86 -35.22
N LYS A 283 -3.81 6.19 -34.01
CA LYS A 283 -4.50 7.43 -33.65
C LYS A 283 -3.69 8.18 -32.61
N ASN A 284 -4.01 9.46 -32.47
CA ASN A 284 -3.54 10.27 -31.36
C ASN A 284 -4.71 10.99 -30.69
N MET A 285 -4.56 11.28 -29.41
CA MET A 285 -5.54 12.00 -28.61
C MET A 285 -4.83 13.01 -27.72
N LYS A 286 -5.20 14.28 -27.86
CA LYS A 286 -4.77 15.33 -26.93
C LYS A 286 -5.62 15.24 -25.65
N VAL A 287 -4.96 15.29 -24.50
CA VAL A 287 -5.59 15.28 -23.18
C VAL A 287 -4.98 16.36 -22.30
N ASP A 288 -5.68 16.75 -21.23
CA ASP A 288 -5.17 17.70 -20.23
C ASP A 288 -4.19 17.04 -19.26
N LEU A 289 -4.48 15.78 -18.91
CA LEU A 289 -3.74 15.00 -17.92
C LEU A 289 -3.66 13.53 -18.35
N VAL A 290 -2.48 12.94 -18.17
CA VAL A 290 -2.28 11.50 -18.29
C VAL A 290 -2.02 10.91 -16.91
N VAL A 291 -2.72 9.82 -16.60
CA VAL A 291 -2.55 9.03 -15.39
C VAL A 291 -1.97 7.66 -15.75
N LEU A 292 -0.76 7.38 -15.27
CA LEU A 292 -0.08 6.11 -15.45
C LEU A 292 -0.49 5.14 -14.34
N SER A 293 -1.25 4.11 -14.68
CA SER A 293 -1.55 3.01 -13.75
C SER A 293 -0.34 2.10 -13.60
N THR A 294 0.59 2.51 -12.74
CA THR A 294 1.88 1.87 -12.51
C THR A 294 1.73 0.53 -11.79
N ALA A 295 2.70 -0.34 -12.03
CA ALA A 295 2.80 -1.62 -11.33
C ALA A 295 2.98 -1.39 -9.82
N LEU A 296 2.37 -2.29 -9.05
CA LEU A 296 2.70 -2.46 -7.65
C LEU A 296 3.73 -3.58 -7.54
N ILE A 297 4.86 -3.29 -6.91
CA ILE A 297 6.01 -4.18 -6.77
C ILE A 297 6.17 -4.64 -5.31
N PRO A 298 6.83 -5.76 -5.04
CA PRO A 298 7.22 -6.10 -3.67
C PRO A 298 7.98 -4.93 -3.03
N LYS A 299 7.89 -4.83 -1.71
CA LYS A 299 8.70 -3.87 -0.94
C LYS A 299 10.17 -3.96 -1.34
N ILE A 300 10.82 -2.83 -1.60
CA ILE A 300 12.23 -2.78 -2.04
C ILE A 300 13.15 -3.46 -1.02
N ASP A 301 12.81 -3.38 0.26
CA ASP A 301 13.52 -4.00 1.38
C ASP A 301 13.03 -5.41 1.73
N ALA A 302 12.11 -6.00 0.96
CA ALA A 302 11.63 -7.37 1.17
C ALA A 302 12.76 -8.42 1.22
N PRO A 303 13.82 -8.36 0.38
CA PRO A 303 14.95 -9.30 0.48
C PRO A 303 15.74 -9.17 1.79
N ILE A 304 15.80 -7.97 2.38
CA ILE A 304 16.46 -7.74 3.67
C ILE A 304 15.61 -8.36 4.77
N LEU A 305 14.30 -8.08 4.77
CA LEU A 305 13.36 -8.66 5.73
C LEU A 305 13.31 -10.19 5.63
N ALA A 306 13.33 -10.74 4.42
CA ALA A 306 13.34 -12.18 4.18
C ALA A 306 14.56 -12.85 4.81
N LYS A 307 15.75 -12.22 4.75
CA LYS A 307 16.96 -12.69 5.44
C LYS A 307 16.82 -12.59 6.96
N ILE A 308 16.26 -11.50 7.49
CA ILE A 308 16.03 -11.31 8.93
C ILE A 308 15.10 -12.39 9.47
N LEU A 309 14.04 -12.73 8.72
CA LEU A 309 13.05 -13.73 9.10
C LEU A 309 13.50 -15.16 8.78
N ASP A 310 14.48 -15.34 7.90
CA ASP A 310 14.90 -16.62 7.32
C ASP A 310 13.75 -17.31 6.55
N VAL A 311 13.13 -16.55 5.65
CA VAL A 311 12.10 -17.01 4.70
C VAL A 311 12.58 -16.83 3.26
N LYS A 312 12.03 -17.62 2.33
CA LYS A 312 12.34 -17.48 0.91
C LYS A 312 11.42 -16.46 0.23
N ILE A 313 11.93 -15.85 -0.83
CA ILE A 313 11.16 -15.07 -1.79
C ILE A 313 10.99 -15.86 -3.09
N ASP A 314 9.98 -15.53 -3.88
CA ASP A 314 9.76 -16.11 -5.20
C ASP A 314 10.61 -15.43 -6.30
N GLU A 315 10.43 -15.84 -7.55
CA GLU A 315 11.16 -15.28 -8.70
C GLU A 315 10.82 -13.81 -9.00
N TYR A 316 9.72 -13.29 -8.44
CA TYR A 316 9.25 -11.92 -8.62
C TYR A 316 9.58 -11.02 -7.43
N GLY A 317 10.13 -11.57 -6.35
CA GLY A 317 10.53 -10.86 -5.14
C GLY A 317 9.48 -10.82 -4.03
N PHE A 318 8.34 -11.50 -4.18
CA PHE A 318 7.33 -11.62 -3.13
C PHE A 318 7.71 -12.69 -2.11
N ILE A 319 7.16 -12.62 -0.89
CA ILE A 319 7.36 -13.65 0.13
C ILE A 319 6.74 -14.96 -0.35
N LYS A 320 7.54 -16.03 -0.41
CA LYS A 320 7.10 -17.33 -0.91
C LYS A 320 6.24 -18.05 0.13
N THR A 321 5.02 -18.42 -0.28
CA THR A 321 4.08 -19.24 0.50
C THR A 321 3.80 -20.58 -0.19
N ASP A 322 3.16 -21.51 0.52
CA ASP A 322 2.73 -22.80 -0.02
C ASP A 322 1.37 -22.65 -0.75
N PRO A 323 1.20 -23.15 -1.98
CA PRO A 323 -0.09 -23.11 -2.67
C PRO A 323 -1.25 -23.82 -1.95
N PHE A 324 -0.97 -24.82 -1.12
CA PHE A 324 -1.96 -25.54 -0.32
C PHE A 324 -2.17 -24.93 1.07
N ASP A 325 -1.16 -24.21 1.58
CA ASP A 325 -1.22 -23.45 2.83
C ASP A 325 -0.86 -21.96 2.54
N PRO A 326 -1.81 -21.17 1.98
CA PRO A 326 -1.50 -19.91 1.29
C PRO A 326 -0.93 -18.81 2.19
N THR A 327 -1.05 -18.95 3.51
CA THR A 327 -0.50 -18.02 4.51
C THR A 327 0.82 -18.49 5.10
N ASP A 328 1.16 -19.76 4.96
CA ASP A 328 2.34 -20.36 5.58
C ASP A 328 3.56 -20.06 4.70
N THR A 329 4.59 -19.46 5.30
CA THR A 329 5.86 -19.22 4.59
C THR A 329 6.74 -20.47 4.61
N THR A 330 7.91 -20.38 3.99
CA THR A 330 8.90 -21.47 4.05
C THR A 330 9.49 -21.75 5.43
N LYS A 331 9.20 -20.91 6.44
CA LYS A 331 9.67 -21.09 7.81
C LYS A 331 8.49 -21.36 8.76
N PRO A 332 8.47 -22.50 9.46
CA PRO A 332 7.43 -22.81 10.43
C PRO A 332 7.29 -21.73 11.51
N GLY A 333 6.05 -21.31 11.79
CA GLY A 333 5.72 -20.25 12.74
C GLY A 333 5.84 -18.82 12.20
N VAL A 334 6.25 -18.66 10.93
CA VAL A 334 6.22 -17.38 10.20
C VAL A 334 5.18 -17.49 9.09
N PHE A 335 4.24 -16.54 9.09
CA PHE A 335 3.13 -16.47 8.15
C PHE A 335 3.22 -15.18 7.33
N ALA A 336 2.53 -15.12 6.20
CA ALA A 336 2.39 -13.93 5.36
C ALA A 336 0.92 -13.62 5.10
N ALA A 337 0.59 -12.35 4.92
CA ALA A 337 -0.75 -11.91 4.58
C ALA A 337 -0.73 -10.62 3.74
N GLY A 338 -1.55 -10.59 2.69
CA GLY A 338 -1.73 -9.42 1.85
C GLY A 338 -0.62 -9.28 0.80
N TYR A 339 -0.48 -8.07 0.26
CA TYR A 339 0.26 -7.83 -0.99
C TYR A 339 1.74 -8.27 -0.97
N CYS A 340 2.35 -8.44 0.22
CA CYS A 340 3.73 -8.92 0.32
C CYS A 340 3.92 -10.35 -0.23
N GLN A 341 2.85 -11.12 -0.40
CA GLN A 341 2.91 -12.48 -0.96
C GLN A 341 2.65 -12.52 -2.48
N ALA A 342 1.80 -11.63 -3.00
CA ALA A 342 1.36 -11.60 -4.39
C ALA A 342 0.46 -10.37 -4.66
N PRO A 343 0.24 -10.00 -5.93
CA PRO A 343 -0.74 -9.01 -6.32
C PRO A 343 -2.19 -9.33 -5.92
N LEU A 344 -2.75 -8.54 -4.99
CA LEU A 344 -4.06 -8.75 -4.37
C LEU A 344 -4.83 -7.44 -4.17
N ASP A 345 -6.16 -7.50 -4.16
CA ASP A 345 -6.97 -6.36 -3.76
C ASP A 345 -7.18 -6.27 -2.23
N ILE A 346 -7.85 -5.21 -1.77
CA ILE A 346 -8.10 -4.98 -0.34
C ILE A 346 -8.94 -6.13 0.28
N PRO A 347 -10.10 -6.53 -0.28
CA PRO A 347 -10.87 -7.67 0.22
C PRO A 347 -10.04 -8.95 0.38
N GLU A 348 -9.21 -9.29 -0.61
CA GLU A 348 -8.33 -10.45 -0.56
C GLU A 348 -7.28 -10.33 0.55
N CYS A 349 -6.67 -9.15 0.71
CA CYS A 349 -5.74 -8.87 1.80
C CYS A 349 -6.39 -9.04 3.18
N VAL A 350 -7.63 -8.56 3.35
CA VAL A 350 -8.38 -8.69 4.63
C VAL A 350 -8.73 -10.15 4.92
N ALA A 351 -9.13 -10.92 3.90
CA ALA A 351 -9.41 -12.34 4.05
C ALA A 351 -8.14 -13.10 4.46
N GLN A 352 -7.00 -12.82 3.84
CA GLN A 352 -5.72 -13.43 4.20
C GLN A 352 -5.21 -13.02 5.57
N ALA A 353 -5.40 -11.77 5.97
CA ALA A 353 -5.04 -11.33 7.32
C ALA A 353 -5.80 -12.13 8.38
N SER A 354 -7.09 -12.42 8.13
CA SER A 354 -7.92 -13.27 9.00
C SER A 354 -7.42 -14.72 9.02
N ALA A 355 -7.09 -15.28 7.85
CA ALA A 355 -6.55 -16.63 7.74
C ALA A 355 -5.19 -16.77 8.47
N ALA A 356 -4.27 -15.81 8.27
CA ALA A 356 -2.96 -15.80 8.90
C ALA A 356 -3.07 -15.62 10.42
N ALA A 357 -4.01 -14.81 10.90
CA ALA A 357 -4.30 -14.67 12.33
C ALA A 357 -4.77 -16.00 12.93
N GLN A 358 -5.66 -16.73 12.26
CA GLN A 358 -6.10 -18.05 12.71
C GLN A 358 -4.93 -19.05 12.74
N ARG A 359 -4.13 -19.12 11.68
CA ARG A 359 -2.97 -20.02 11.60
C ARG A 359 -1.92 -19.72 12.66
N ALA A 360 -1.65 -18.44 12.92
CA ALA A 360 -0.79 -18.03 14.02
C ALA A 360 -1.38 -18.43 15.39
N ALA A 361 -2.69 -18.29 15.58
CA ALA A 361 -3.35 -18.72 16.81
C ALA A 361 -3.26 -20.24 17.01
N GLU A 362 -3.42 -21.06 15.97
CA GLU A 362 -3.27 -22.52 16.04
C GLU A 362 -1.87 -22.96 16.48
N VAL A 363 -0.85 -22.16 16.16
CA VAL A 363 0.54 -22.39 16.57
C VAL A 363 0.81 -21.96 18.01
N VAL A 364 0.24 -20.82 18.42
CA VAL A 364 0.52 -20.20 19.73
C VAL A 364 -0.34 -20.81 20.84
N LEU A 365 -1.58 -21.20 20.54
CA LEU A 365 -2.46 -21.78 21.52
C LEU A 365 -2.00 -23.20 21.89
N PRO A 366 -1.97 -23.55 23.19
CA PRO A 366 -1.70 -24.93 23.59
C PRO A 366 -2.73 -25.84 22.92
N LYS A 367 -2.27 -26.91 22.26
CA LYS A 367 -3.18 -27.94 21.71
C LYS A 367 -4.12 -28.36 22.84
N ALA A 368 -5.38 -27.91 22.78
CA ALA A 368 -6.40 -28.37 23.68
C ALA A 368 -6.51 -29.88 23.46
N VAL A 369 -6.00 -30.63 24.45
CA VAL A 369 -6.26 -32.03 24.77
C VAL A 369 -6.34 -32.97 23.56
N SER A 370 -5.34 -33.85 23.47
CA SER A 370 -5.44 -35.11 22.73
C SER A 370 -6.88 -35.58 22.70
N ARG A 371 -7.51 -35.64 21.51
CA ARG A 371 -8.80 -36.31 21.32
C ARG A 371 -8.72 -37.57 22.17
N SER A 372 -9.50 -37.61 23.25
CA SER A 372 -9.68 -38.81 24.05
C SER A 372 -9.90 -39.89 23.02
N SER A 373 -9.01 -40.88 23.02
CA SER A 373 -9.18 -42.10 22.26
C SER A 373 -10.64 -42.47 22.38
N GLN A 374 -11.40 -42.28 21.28
CA GLN A 374 -12.62 -43.03 21.10
C GLN A 374 -12.12 -44.46 21.13
N LYS A 375 -12.16 -45.06 22.32
CA LYS A 375 -12.16 -46.50 22.46
C LYS A 375 -13.23 -46.92 21.48
N SER A 376 -12.78 -47.47 20.35
CA SER A 376 -13.55 -48.40 19.57
C SER A 376 -14.07 -49.41 20.58
N GLN A 377 -15.28 -49.21 21.07
CA GLN A 377 -16.01 -50.27 21.71
C GLN A 377 -16.14 -51.32 20.61
N ASP A 378 -15.36 -52.38 20.79
CA ASP A 378 -15.45 -53.65 20.10
C ASP A 378 -16.93 -53.93 19.79
N CYS A 379 -17.36 -53.71 18.55
CA CYS A 379 -18.52 -54.38 18.00
C CYS A 379 -18.10 -55.81 17.65
N LYS A 380 -17.59 -56.55 18.64
CA LYS A 380 -17.37 -57.99 18.55
C LYS A 380 -18.66 -58.69 18.97
N THR A 381 -19.29 -59.29 17.96
CA THR A 381 -19.97 -60.58 18.06
C THR A 381 -20.94 -60.78 19.23
N ARG A 382 -22.23 -60.50 19.00
CA ARG A 382 -23.29 -61.37 19.53
C ARG A 382 -23.84 -62.23 18.40
N SER A 383 -23.16 -63.34 18.16
CA SER A 383 -23.81 -64.50 17.56
C SER A 383 -24.65 -65.22 18.62
N ARG A 384 -25.76 -65.80 18.16
CA ARG A 384 -26.62 -66.83 18.78
C ARG A 384 -27.72 -66.36 19.74
N ARG A 385 -28.97 -66.48 19.27
CA ARG A 385 -29.87 -67.62 19.57
C ARG A 385 -31.18 -67.49 18.75
N LYS A 386 -31.37 -68.33 17.73
CA LYS A 386 -32.48 -69.30 17.61
C LYS A 386 -33.63 -69.09 18.61
N THR A 387 -34.86 -68.83 18.15
CA THR A 387 -36.02 -69.76 18.13
C THR A 387 -37.34 -69.06 17.74
N LYS A 388 -38.14 -69.75 16.89
CA LYS A 388 -39.63 -69.84 16.81
C LYS A 388 -40.42 -68.50 16.77
N VAL A 389 -41.32 -68.23 15.82
CA VAL A 389 -42.36 -69.05 15.16
C VAL A 389 -42.49 -68.59 13.71
#